data_AF-A0A7X7FA82-F1
#
_entry.id   AF-A0A7X7FA82-F1
#
_cell.length_a   1.000
_cell.length_b   1.000
_cell.length_c   1.000
_cell.angle_alpha   90.00
_cell.angle_beta   90.00
_cell.angle_gamma   90.00
#
_symmetry.space_group_name_H-M   'P 1'
#
loop_
_entity.id
_entity.type
_entity.pdbx_description
1 polymer ?
#
loop_
_entity_poly.entity_id
_entity_poly.type
_entity_poly.pdbx_seq_one_letter_code
_entity_poly.pdbx_strand_id
1 'polypeptide(L)'
;MTRKNTIKLASVSSIATICLLAVLTAGCENADPNPDVSWNGVSNQNAAPQQNAAPEPSPTSDEPSAPSNGSTGGVPGVDAYADAVPHSSLDYRYGGFSGRGASHSGVNISGLSFSKGGLSFRYDNNLSAWGFSSGQIGALACLFVQKTDGSWVGGKFDWISSSRNSRGFENIFHGYEGWSLAGVPNPCKAAFVIVHSDGRRRSNVIVGNWSR
;
A
#
# COMPACT_ATOMS: atom_id res chain seq x y z
N MET A 1 -64.09 -4.05 -25.15
CA MET A 1 -63.50 -3.13 -24.15
C MET A 1 -63.45 -3.85 -22.82
N THR A 2 -62.26 -4.25 -22.39
CA THR A 2 -62.06 -5.11 -21.22
C THR A 2 -61.55 -4.25 -20.06
N ARG A 3 -62.36 -4.02 -19.03
CA ARG A 3 -61.89 -3.50 -17.74
C ARG A 3 -62.16 -4.57 -16.68
N LYS A 4 -61.09 -5.17 -16.16
CA LYS A 4 -61.13 -6.01 -14.96
C LYS A 4 -60.62 -5.19 -13.77
N ASN A 5 -61.34 -5.34 -12.67
CA ASN A 5 -61.32 -4.53 -11.48
C ASN A 5 -60.00 -4.60 -10.71
N THR A 6 -59.60 -3.43 -10.19
CA THR A 6 -58.53 -3.21 -9.22
C THR A 6 -58.89 -3.88 -7.89
N ILE A 7 -57.98 -4.70 -7.36
CA ILE A 7 -58.07 -5.28 -6.02
C ILE A 7 -57.60 -4.24 -5.01
N LYS A 8 -58.46 -3.88 -4.05
CA LYS A 8 -58.05 -3.34 -2.74
C LYS A 8 -57.95 -4.50 -1.76
N LEU A 9 -56.87 -4.61 -1.01
CA LEU A 9 -56.90 -5.24 0.32
C LEU A 9 -55.82 -4.62 1.23
N ALA A 10 -56.16 -4.55 2.51
CA ALA A 10 -55.74 -3.57 3.48
C ALA A 10 -54.47 -3.93 4.28
N SER A 11 -53.99 -2.93 5.01
CA SER A 11 -52.94 -2.95 6.01
C SER A 11 -53.10 -4.03 7.08
N VAL A 12 -51.99 -4.56 7.57
CA VAL A 12 -51.88 -5.05 8.96
C VAL A 12 -50.55 -4.57 9.54
N SER A 13 -50.64 -3.63 10.49
CA SER A 13 -49.60 -3.35 11.47
C SER A 13 -49.69 -4.38 12.59
N SER A 14 -48.55 -4.93 13.02
CA SER A 14 -48.44 -5.58 14.33
C SER A 14 -47.10 -5.24 14.97
N ILE A 15 -47.20 -4.54 16.09
CA ILE A 15 -46.18 -4.20 17.08
C ILE A 15 -46.07 -5.36 18.09
N ALA A 16 -44.86 -5.76 18.48
CA ALA A 16 -44.52 -6.35 19.79
C ALA A 16 -42.98 -6.51 19.87
N THR A 17 -42.25 -5.56 20.46
CA THR A 17 -41.79 -5.58 21.87
C THR A 17 -41.20 -6.92 22.32
N ILE A 18 -39.87 -7.01 22.41
CA ILE A 18 -39.18 -7.95 23.31
C ILE A 18 -38.10 -7.19 24.08
N CYS A 19 -38.11 -7.45 25.39
CA CYS A 19 -37.48 -6.71 26.46
C CYS A 19 -35.96 -6.73 26.51
N LEU A 20 -35.46 -5.63 27.09
CA LEU A 20 -34.16 -5.41 27.69
C LEU A 20 -33.76 -6.56 28.65
N LEU A 21 -32.51 -7.01 28.57
CA LEU A 21 -31.81 -7.69 29.66
C LEU A 21 -30.41 -7.08 29.77
N ALA A 22 -30.26 -6.21 30.77
CA ALA A 22 -28.97 -5.75 31.27
C ALA A 22 -28.45 -6.80 32.27
N VAL A 23 -27.22 -7.27 32.08
CA VAL A 23 -26.43 -7.91 33.14
C VAL A 23 -25.17 -7.10 33.30
N LEU A 24 -25.14 -6.28 34.35
CA LEU A 24 -23.91 -5.77 34.94
C LEU A 24 -23.27 -6.90 35.74
N THR A 25 -22.03 -7.24 35.43
CA THR A 25 -21.10 -7.78 36.42
C THR A 25 -19.94 -6.80 36.53
N ALA A 26 -19.95 -6.07 37.64
CA ALA A 26 -18.81 -5.33 38.14
C ALA A 26 -17.69 -6.30 38.52
N GLY A 27 -16.46 -5.95 38.13
CA GLY A 27 -15.22 -6.51 38.64
C GLY A 27 -14.18 -5.39 38.67
N CYS A 28 -14.21 -4.60 39.75
CA CYS A 28 -13.00 -4.02 40.33
C CYS A 28 -12.18 -5.22 40.84
N GLU A 29 -10.86 -5.29 40.87
CA GLU A 29 -9.80 -4.31 41.00
C GLU A 29 -8.48 -5.05 40.74
N ASN A 30 -7.50 -4.37 40.15
CA ASN A 30 -6.07 -4.49 40.43
C ASN A 30 -5.37 -3.46 39.54
N ALA A 31 -5.39 -2.22 40.01
CA ALA A 31 -4.33 -1.28 39.72
C ALA A 31 -3.24 -1.53 40.76
N ASP A 32 -2.00 -1.73 40.31
CA ASP A 32 -0.80 -1.21 40.98
C ASP A 32 0.46 -1.47 40.13
N PRO A 33 1.56 -0.74 40.35
CA PRO A 33 2.07 0.18 39.34
C PRO A 33 3.35 -0.32 38.67
N ASN A 34 3.67 0.35 37.56
CA ASN A 34 4.98 0.42 36.91
C ASN A 34 6.17 0.28 37.88
N PRO A 35 7.04 -0.73 37.73
CA PRO A 35 8.44 -0.59 38.06
C PRO A 35 9.18 0.03 36.87
N ASP A 36 9.61 1.27 37.08
CA ASP A 36 10.66 2.00 36.37
C ASP A 36 11.51 1.16 35.41
N VAL A 37 11.35 1.42 34.10
CA VAL A 37 12.48 1.27 33.18
C VAL A 37 13.10 2.66 33.02
N SER A 38 13.96 3.00 33.97
CA SER A 38 14.87 4.12 33.85
C SER A 38 15.87 3.83 32.73
N TRP A 39 15.77 4.55 31.62
CA TRP A 39 16.92 4.81 30.75
C TRP A 39 17.14 6.32 30.65
N ASN A 40 17.35 6.94 31.81
CA ASN A 40 18.12 8.18 31.91
C ASN A 40 19.43 7.84 32.58
N GLY A 41 20.55 8.01 31.87
CA GLY A 41 21.86 7.79 32.49
C GLY A 41 23.08 7.72 31.59
N VAL A 42 23.11 8.37 30.42
CA VAL A 42 24.40 8.84 29.88
C VAL A 42 24.34 10.36 29.79
N SER A 43 24.84 10.93 30.88
CA SER A 43 25.44 12.25 31.06
C SER A 43 25.54 13.14 29.81
N ASN A 44 24.69 14.17 29.82
CA ASN A 44 25.04 15.47 29.26
C ASN A 44 26.17 16.07 30.11
N GLN A 45 27.40 15.91 29.64
CA GLN A 45 28.52 16.80 29.98
C GLN A 45 29.40 16.93 28.74
N ASN A 46 29.12 17.94 27.93
CA ASN A 46 30.17 18.90 27.62
C ASN A 46 29.57 20.24 27.23
N ALA A 47 29.98 21.23 28.02
CA ALA A 47 29.68 22.63 27.85
C ALA A 47 30.23 23.14 26.51
N ALA A 48 29.47 24.04 25.90
CA ALA A 48 29.97 24.95 24.89
C ALA A 48 31.05 25.88 25.48
N PRO A 49 31.99 26.33 24.65
CA PRO A 49 32.42 27.72 24.68
C PRO A 49 31.95 28.48 23.43
N GLN A 50 31.52 29.71 23.68
CA GLN A 50 31.09 30.73 22.73
C GLN A 50 32.17 31.21 21.74
N GLN A 51 31.66 31.64 20.57
CA GLN A 51 32.07 32.78 19.73
C GLN A 51 33.42 32.76 18.99
N ASN A 52 33.32 32.82 17.66
CA ASN A 52 33.86 33.96 16.92
C ASN A 52 33.06 34.24 15.64
N ALA A 53 32.87 35.53 15.37
CA ALA A 53 32.06 36.08 14.30
C ALA A 53 32.81 36.17 12.95
N ALA A 54 32.04 35.94 11.87
CA ALA A 54 31.97 36.54 10.51
C ALA A 54 33.23 37.15 9.82
N PRO A 55 33.31 37.12 8.47
CA PRO A 55 32.40 37.91 7.62
C PRO A 55 31.75 37.17 6.42
N GLU A 56 30.60 37.71 6.01
CA GLU A 56 29.83 37.38 4.79
C GLU A 56 30.57 37.71 3.49
N PRO A 57 30.12 37.13 2.36
CA PRO A 57 29.67 38.00 1.29
C PRO A 57 28.30 37.61 0.69
N SER A 58 27.44 38.64 0.64
CA SER A 58 26.39 39.06 -0.32
C SER A 58 25.72 38.09 -1.32
N PRO A 59 24.44 38.35 -1.68
CA PRO A 59 23.54 37.39 -2.31
C PRO A 59 23.58 37.43 -3.84
N THR A 60 23.49 36.26 -4.47
CA THR A 60 23.05 36.14 -5.86
C THR A 60 21.73 35.40 -5.89
N SER A 61 20.69 36.15 -6.22
CA SER A 61 19.38 35.66 -6.61
C SER A 61 19.50 34.82 -7.88
N ASP A 62 18.99 33.59 -7.88
CA ASP A 62 18.47 32.94 -9.07
C ASP A 62 17.30 32.01 -8.69
N GLU A 63 16.22 32.21 -9.43
CA GLU A 63 14.87 31.72 -9.25
C GLU A 63 14.73 30.20 -9.55
N PRO A 64 13.75 29.47 -8.97
CA PRO A 64 13.61 28.03 -9.19
C PRO A 64 13.12 27.73 -10.61
N SER A 65 14.02 27.23 -11.46
CA SER A 65 13.64 26.65 -12.75
C SER A 65 12.96 25.29 -12.54
N ALA A 66 11.70 25.19 -12.97
CA ALA A 66 10.93 23.95 -13.02
C ALA A 66 11.63 22.86 -13.87
N PRO A 67 11.55 21.56 -13.53
CA PRO A 67 12.10 20.53 -14.39
C PRO A 67 11.24 20.37 -15.66
N SER A 68 11.87 20.72 -16.79
CA SER A 68 11.38 20.56 -18.15
C SER A 68 11.41 19.10 -18.59
N ASN A 69 10.33 18.68 -19.25
CA ASN A 69 10.17 17.39 -19.90
C ASN A 69 10.95 17.41 -21.22
N GLY A 70 12.02 16.61 -21.36
CA GLY A 70 12.85 16.62 -22.56
C GLY A 70 13.75 15.39 -22.72
N SER A 71 13.31 14.48 -23.58
CA SER A 71 14.04 13.30 -24.08
C SER A 71 15.39 13.64 -24.71
N THR A 72 16.46 12.92 -24.34
CA THR A 72 17.65 12.70 -25.19
C THR A 72 18.37 11.41 -24.75
N GLY A 73 18.70 10.55 -25.72
CA GLY A 73 19.28 9.22 -25.46
C GLY A 73 20.75 9.24 -25.04
N GLY A 74 21.13 8.26 -24.22
CA GLY A 74 22.51 7.89 -23.89
C GLY A 74 22.75 7.72 -22.39
N VAL A 75 23.31 6.55 -22.01
CA VAL A 75 23.55 6.01 -20.65
C VAL A 75 22.30 5.35 -20.03
N PRO A 76 22.36 4.10 -19.48
CA PRO A 76 21.31 3.55 -18.63
C PRO A 76 21.31 4.30 -17.29
N GLY A 77 20.95 5.58 -17.33
CA GLY A 77 20.84 6.48 -16.19
C GLY A 77 19.40 6.53 -15.73
N VAL A 78 19.21 6.58 -14.41
CA VAL A 78 18.07 7.02 -13.57
C VAL A 78 16.62 6.62 -13.91
N ASP A 79 16.28 6.37 -15.18
CA ASP A 79 14.93 6.16 -15.68
C ASP A 79 14.62 4.70 -16.01
N ALA A 80 15.63 3.81 -16.03
CA ALA A 80 15.45 2.40 -16.39
C ALA A 80 14.43 1.66 -15.49
N TYR A 81 14.19 2.18 -14.28
CA TYR A 81 13.24 1.65 -13.31
C TYR A 81 12.21 2.68 -12.85
N ALA A 82 11.90 3.67 -13.69
CA ALA A 82 10.78 4.56 -13.44
C ALA A 82 9.47 3.76 -13.30
N ASP A 83 8.55 4.27 -12.47
CA ASP A 83 7.26 3.63 -12.30
C ASP A 83 6.44 3.68 -13.60
N ALA A 84 5.91 2.53 -14.04
CA ALA A 84 5.04 2.46 -15.20
C ALA A 84 3.71 3.22 -15.03
N VAL A 85 3.28 3.43 -13.78
CA VAL A 85 2.23 4.37 -13.39
C VAL A 85 2.63 5.04 -12.08
N PRO A 86 2.31 6.33 -11.86
CA PRO A 86 2.69 7.02 -10.62
C PRO A 86 2.19 6.25 -9.40
N HIS A 87 3.09 5.87 -8.49
CA HIS A 87 2.71 5.10 -7.30
C HIS A 87 1.67 5.83 -6.43
N SER A 88 1.66 7.17 -6.43
CA SER A 88 0.66 8.01 -5.76
C SER A 88 -0.77 7.85 -6.29
N SER A 89 -0.94 7.32 -7.51
CA SER A 89 -2.25 7.03 -8.12
C SER A 89 -2.85 5.70 -7.66
N LEU A 90 -2.07 4.85 -6.98
CA LEU A 90 -2.50 3.54 -6.52
C LEU A 90 -3.28 3.66 -5.20
N ASP A 91 -4.55 3.27 -5.24
CA ASP A 91 -5.44 3.30 -4.08
C ASP A 91 -5.36 1.98 -3.29
N TYR A 92 -4.72 2.02 -2.11
CA TYR A 92 -4.58 0.90 -1.18
C TYR A 92 -5.87 0.72 -0.38
N ARG A 93 -6.83 -0.01 -0.95
CA ARG A 93 -8.12 -0.32 -0.32
C ARG A 93 -8.20 -1.68 0.34
N TYR A 94 -7.40 -2.63 -0.11
CA TYR A 94 -7.51 -4.03 0.29
C TYR A 94 -6.24 -4.53 0.99
N GLY A 95 -6.36 -5.60 1.77
CA GLY A 95 -5.19 -6.26 2.36
C GLY A 95 -4.76 -5.74 3.74
N GLY A 96 -5.55 -4.86 4.37
CA GLY A 96 -5.26 -4.33 5.71
C GLY A 96 -3.96 -3.53 5.83
N PHE A 97 -3.39 -3.09 4.71
CA PHE A 97 -2.09 -2.42 4.65
C PHE A 97 -2.12 -1.27 3.64
N SER A 98 -1.50 -0.15 4.00
CA SER A 98 -1.29 0.98 3.08
C SER A 98 0.20 1.28 2.90
N GLY A 99 0.67 1.08 1.67
CA GLY A 99 2.02 1.43 1.24
C GLY A 99 2.08 2.76 0.50
N ARG A 100 1.05 3.61 0.61
CA ARG A 100 0.90 4.84 -0.21
C ARG A 100 2.04 5.84 -0.01
N GLY A 101 2.68 5.85 1.16
CA GLY A 101 3.83 6.71 1.45
C GLY A 101 5.19 6.08 1.14
N ALA A 102 5.24 4.87 0.60
CA ALA A 102 6.49 4.17 0.38
C ALA A 102 7.30 4.79 -0.77
N SER A 103 8.59 5.05 -0.51
CA SER A 103 9.52 5.56 -1.52
C SER A 103 10.19 4.42 -2.27
N HIS A 104 10.42 4.60 -3.57
CA HIS A 104 11.24 3.68 -4.35
C HIS A 104 12.66 3.66 -3.78
N SER A 105 13.14 2.47 -3.41
CA SER A 105 14.45 2.34 -2.76
C SER A 105 15.08 1.00 -3.10
N GLY A 106 16.04 1.00 -4.04
CA GLY A 106 16.96 -0.11 -4.30
C GLY A 106 16.38 -1.33 -4.99
N VAL A 107 15.21 -1.84 -4.59
CA VAL A 107 14.57 -3.01 -5.20
C VAL A 107 14.00 -2.64 -6.56
N ASN A 108 14.34 -3.44 -7.57
CA ASN A 108 13.89 -3.25 -8.95
C ASN A 108 13.36 -4.56 -9.52
N ILE A 109 12.20 -4.48 -10.17
CA ILE A 109 11.50 -5.60 -10.76
C ILE A 109 11.12 -5.31 -12.21
N SER A 110 11.06 -6.37 -13.01
CA SER A 110 10.71 -6.30 -14.44
C SER A 110 10.01 -7.58 -14.91
N GLY A 111 9.67 -7.63 -16.20
CA GLY A 111 9.18 -8.85 -16.84
C GLY A 111 7.87 -9.39 -16.26
N LEU A 112 6.95 -8.51 -15.87
CA LEU A 112 5.65 -8.89 -15.34
C LEU A 112 4.87 -9.70 -16.39
N SER A 113 4.41 -10.88 -15.99
CA SER A 113 3.51 -11.72 -16.77
C SER A 113 2.36 -12.17 -15.89
N PHE A 114 1.14 -12.10 -16.42
CA PHE A 114 -0.06 -12.57 -15.75
C PHE A 114 -0.53 -13.90 -16.34
N SER A 115 -1.02 -14.75 -15.46
CA SER A 115 -1.81 -15.92 -15.79
C SER A 115 -3.22 -15.75 -15.21
N LYS A 116 -4.10 -16.71 -15.48
CA LYS A 116 -5.44 -16.72 -14.87
C LYS A 116 -5.38 -16.68 -13.33
N GLY A 117 -4.43 -17.41 -12.74
CA GLY A 117 -4.38 -17.66 -11.30
C GLY A 117 -3.29 -16.92 -10.53
N GLY A 118 -2.52 -16.05 -11.17
CA GLY A 118 -1.37 -15.43 -10.52
C GLY A 118 -0.51 -14.62 -11.47
N LEU A 119 0.65 -14.20 -10.96
CA LEU A 119 1.66 -13.46 -11.70
C LEU A 119 3.05 -14.06 -11.54
N SER A 120 3.93 -13.75 -12.48
CA SER A 120 5.38 -13.90 -12.37
C SER A 120 6.09 -12.61 -12.78
N PHE A 121 7.31 -12.43 -12.28
CA PHE A 121 8.16 -11.28 -12.55
C PHE A 121 9.64 -11.67 -12.41
N ARG A 122 10.54 -10.72 -12.60
CA ARG A 122 11.98 -10.87 -12.36
C ARG A 122 12.46 -9.83 -11.37
N TYR A 123 13.37 -10.21 -10.49
CA TYR A 123 14.16 -9.24 -9.73
C TYR A 123 15.38 -8.86 -10.56
N ASP A 124 15.50 -7.57 -10.84
CA ASP A 124 16.74 -7.01 -11.38
C ASP A 124 17.64 -6.54 -10.23
N ASN A 125 17.03 -6.09 -9.13
CA ASN A 125 17.67 -6.01 -7.82
C ASN A 125 16.67 -6.43 -6.74
N ASN A 126 17.02 -7.41 -5.92
CA ASN A 126 16.07 -8.06 -5.02
C ASN A 126 16.04 -7.44 -3.61
N LEU A 127 15.29 -8.05 -2.71
CA LEU A 127 15.09 -7.55 -1.33
C LEU A 127 16.36 -7.52 -0.46
N SER A 128 17.50 -8.05 -0.93
CA SER A 128 18.78 -7.86 -0.24
C SER A 128 19.17 -6.37 -0.14
N ALA A 129 18.68 -5.53 -1.06
CA ALA A 129 18.80 -4.07 -0.96
C ALA A 129 18.13 -3.48 0.30
N TRP A 130 17.24 -4.25 0.95
CA TRP A 130 16.61 -3.89 2.22
C TRP A 130 17.15 -4.69 3.42
N GLY A 131 18.19 -5.49 3.21
CA GLY A 131 18.82 -6.33 4.25
C GLY A 131 18.21 -7.73 4.38
N PHE A 132 17.36 -8.17 3.45
CA PHE A 132 16.74 -9.50 3.52
C PHE A 132 17.70 -10.59 3.05
N SER A 133 17.82 -11.63 3.86
CA SER A 133 18.47 -12.87 3.44
C SER A 133 17.64 -13.63 2.41
N SER A 134 18.25 -14.59 1.72
CA SER A 134 17.54 -15.47 0.78
C SER A 134 16.38 -16.18 1.49
N GLY A 135 15.18 -16.15 0.90
CA GLY A 135 14.00 -16.81 1.44
C GLY A 135 13.35 -16.11 2.64
N GLN A 136 13.99 -15.10 3.24
CA GLN A 136 13.41 -14.34 4.35
C GLN A 136 12.12 -13.64 3.90
N ILE A 137 11.03 -13.92 4.61
CA ILE A 137 9.74 -13.28 4.40
C ILE A 137 9.71 -11.96 5.17
N GLY A 138 9.19 -10.91 4.53
CA GLY A 138 8.89 -9.65 5.22
C GLY A 138 8.73 -8.44 4.30
N ALA A 139 8.64 -8.67 2.98
CA ALA A 139 8.01 -7.73 2.07
C ALA A 139 6.60 -8.20 1.71
N LEU A 140 5.85 -7.33 1.06
CA LEU A 140 4.46 -7.48 0.71
C LEU A 140 4.30 -7.42 -0.80
N ALA A 141 3.62 -8.40 -1.36
CA ALA A 141 3.16 -8.39 -2.74
C ALA A 141 1.86 -7.58 -2.81
N CYS A 142 1.88 -6.48 -3.55
CA CYS A 142 0.73 -5.62 -3.75
C CYS A 142 0.31 -5.62 -5.23
N LEU A 143 -0.99 -5.83 -5.48
CA LEU A 143 -1.58 -5.76 -6.80
C LEU A 143 -2.56 -4.60 -6.84
N PHE A 144 -2.67 -3.92 -7.97
CA PHE A 144 -3.70 -2.93 -8.26
C PHE A 144 -4.29 -3.22 -9.62
N VAL A 145 -5.60 -3.11 -9.73
CA VAL A 145 -6.34 -3.31 -10.99
C VAL A 145 -7.02 -2.02 -11.39
N GLN A 146 -7.01 -1.74 -12.68
CA GLN A 146 -7.66 -0.55 -13.22
C GLN A 146 -9.15 -0.83 -13.42
N LYS A 147 -10.00 0.02 -12.85
CA LYS A 147 -11.45 -0.01 -13.08
C LYS A 147 -11.79 0.61 -14.45
N THR A 148 -13.04 0.46 -14.87
CA THR A 148 -13.54 1.05 -16.12
C THR A 148 -13.41 2.59 -16.17
N ASP A 149 -13.46 3.26 -15.03
CA ASP A 149 -13.27 4.73 -14.91
C ASP A 149 -11.80 5.17 -14.97
N GLY A 150 -10.87 4.23 -15.13
CA GLY A 150 -9.43 4.49 -15.19
C GLY A 150 -8.74 4.56 -13.82
N SER A 151 -9.48 4.56 -12.72
CA SER A 151 -8.90 4.56 -11.37
C SER A 151 -8.25 3.22 -11.02
N TRP A 152 -7.14 3.28 -10.27
CA TRP A 152 -6.45 2.11 -9.74
C TRP A 152 -6.96 1.77 -8.36
N VAL A 153 -7.30 0.51 -8.12
CA VAL A 153 -7.68 0.01 -6.78
C VAL A 153 -6.98 -1.31 -6.49
N GLY A 154 -6.55 -1.51 -5.25
CA GLY A 154 -5.89 -2.74 -4.87
C GLY A 154 -5.30 -2.69 -3.47
N GLY A 155 -4.18 -3.38 -3.28
CA GLY A 155 -3.45 -3.38 -2.02
C GLY A 155 -2.62 -4.65 -1.84
N LYS A 156 -2.29 -4.98 -0.59
CA LYS A 156 -1.55 -6.20 -0.26
C LYS A 156 -2.41 -7.42 -0.52
N PHE A 157 -1.91 -8.41 -1.24
CA PHE A 157 -2.58 -9.71 -1.35
C PHE A 157 -1.75 -10.86 -0.82
N ASP A 158 -0.43 -10.68 -0.61
CA ASP A 158 0.38 -11.70 0.03
C ASP A 158 1.71 -11.18 0.59
N TRP A 159 2.41 -12.03 1.31
CA TRP A 159 3.81 -11.86 1.69
C TRP A 159 4.74 -12.23 0.54
N ILE A 160 5.95 -11.68 0.49
CA ILE A 160 6.95 -12.10 -0.51
C ILE A 160 8.35 -12.09 0.11
N SER A 161 9.21 -12.95 -0.44
CA SER A 161 10.61 -13.08 -0.04
C SER A 161 11.54 -12.77 -1.21
N SER A 162 12.83 -12.63 -0.91
CA SER A 162 13.91 -12.28 -1.85
C SER A 162 14.12 -13.29 -2.98
N SER A 163 13.65 -14.53 -2.82
CA SER A 163 13.80 -15.63 -3.79
C SER A 163 12.51 -15.97 -4.55
N ARG A 164 11.36 -15.40 -4.15
CA ARG A 164 10.08 -15.65 -4.82
C ARG A 164 9.87 -14.67 -5.96
N ASN A 165 9.70 -15.19 -7.17
CA ASN A 165 9.49 -14.43 -8.41
C ASN A 165 8.10 -14.66 -9.02
N SER A 166 7.18 -15.25 -8.25
CA SER A 166 5.79 -15.48 -8.63
C SER A 166 4.89 -15.50 -7.41
N ARG A 167 3.60 -15.24 -7.62
CA ARG A 167 2.55 -15.27 -6.59
C ARG A 167 1.22 -15.70 -7.20
N GLY A 168 0.52 -16.61 -6.52
CA GLY A 168 -0.87 -16.95 -6.82
C GLY A 168 -1.87 -15.89 -6.32
N PHE A 169 -3.06 -15.90 -6.89
CA PHE A 169 -4.17 -14.97 -6.60
C PHE A 169 -5.26 -15.57 -5.72
N GLU A 170 -4.96 -16.65 -4.98
CA GLU A 170 -5.92 -17.31 -4.09
C GLU A 170 -6.52 -16.30 -3.10
N ASN A 171 -5.69 -15.45 -2.50
CA ASN A 171 -6.14 -14.41 -1.57
C ASN A 171 -7.02 -13.33 -2.23
N ILE A 172 -6.77 -13.03 -3.50
CA ILE A 172 -7.60 -12.07 -4.26
C ILE A 172 -8.97 -12.70 -4.54
N PHE A 173 -8.99 -13.94 -5.01
CA PHE A 173 -10.22 -14.64 -5.36
C PHE A 173 -11.06 -15.04 -4.15
N HIS A 174 -10.43 -15.26 -3.00
CA HIS A 174 -11.13 -15.60 -1.76
C HIS A 174 -11.47 -14.36 -0.90
N GLY A 175 -11.19 -13.14 -1.38
CA GLY A 175 -11.60 -11.90 -0.73
C GLY A 175 -10.83 -11.56 0.56
N TYR A 176 -9.58 -12.02 0.68
CA TYR A 176 -8.70 -11.73 1.81
C TYR A 176 -8.73 -10.23 2.16
N GLU A 177 -8.99 -9.89 3.43
CA GLU A 177 -8.94 -8.50 3.92
C GLU A 177 -9.69 -7.50 3.01
N GLY A 178 -10.89 -7.91 2.57
CA GLY A 178 -11.79 -7.07 1.78
C GLY A 178 -11.47 -7.02 0.28
N TRP A 179 -10.54 -7.82 -0.23
CA TRP A 179 -10.25 -7.89 -1.67
C TRP A 179 -11.50 -8.11 -2.50
N SER A 180 -11.68 -7.30 -3.54
CA SER A 180 -12.80 -7.41 -4.47
C SER A 180 -12.43 -6.94 -5.87
N LEU A 181 -12.91 -7.67 -6.88
CA LEU A 181 -12.81 -7.33 -8.30
C LEU A 181 -14.13 -6.75 -8.85
N ALA A 182 -15.05 -6.37 -7.97
CA ALA A 182 -16.30 -5.72 -8.38
C ALA A 182 -16.00 -4.43 -9.16
N GLY A 183 -16.62 -4.26 -10.32
CA GLY A 183 -16.41 -3.10 -11.19
C GLY A 183 -15.09 -3.11 -11.97
N VAL A 184 -14.31 -4.20 -11.90
CA VAL A 184 -13.07 -4.35 -12.67
C VAL A 184 -13.35 -5.10 -13.98
N PRO A 185 -13.04 -4.51 -15.15
CA PRO A 185 -13.24 -5.17 -16.45
C PRO A 185 -12.42 -6.47 -16.57
N ASN A 186 -12.76 -7.30 -17.57
CA ASN A 186 -11.97 -8.47 -17.95
C ASN A 186 -11.88 -8.54 -19.48
N PRO A 187 -10.68 -8.43 -20.09
CA PRO A 187 -9.39 -8.19 -19.44
C PRO A 187 -9.28 -6.81 -18.79
N CYS A 188 -8.33 -6.63 -17.88
CA CYS A 188 -8.00 -5.34 -17.26
C CYS A 188 -6.49 -5.07 -17.28
N LYS A 189 -6.10 -3.82 -17.05
CA LYS A 189 -4.72 -3.50 -16.69
C LYS A 189 -4.51 -3.76 -15.21
N ALA A 190 -3.35 -4.32 -14.87
CA ALA A 190 -2.94 -4.60 -13.51
C ALA A 190 -1.51 -4.10 -13.26
N ALA A 191 -1.31 -3.43 -12.14
CA ALA A 191 -0.03 -2.94 -11.67
C ALA A 191 0.44 -3.80 -10.48
N PHE A 192 1.73 -4.07 -10.42
CA PHE A 192 2.37 -4.83 -9.36
C PHE A 192 3.50 -4.01 -8.75
N VAL A 193 3.58 -4.06 -7.42
CA VAL A 193 4.63 -3.41 -6.63
C VAL A 193 4.92 -4.26 -5.40
N ILE A 194 6.19 -4.32 -5.03
CA ILE A 194 6.62 -4.94 -3.78
C ILE A 194 6.88 -3.83 -2.77
N VAL A 195 6.29 -3.92 -1.59
CA VAL A 195 6.45 -2.93 -0.51
C VAL A 195 7.07 -3.62 0.69
N HIS A 196 8.03 -2.97 1.34
CA HIS A 196 8.54 -3.43 2.61
C HIS A 196 7.41 -3.41 3.67
N SER A 197 7.41 -4.36 4.61
CA SER A 197 6.31 -4.50 5.59
C SER A 197 6.13 -3.31 6.54
N ASP A 198 7.16 -2.50 6.72
CA ASP A 198 7.08 -1.21 7.45
C ASP A 198 6.38 -0.08 6.68
N GLY A 199 6.05 -0.30 5.40
CA GLY A 199 5.39 0.69 4.53
C GLY A 199 6.26 1.86 4.08
N ARG A 200 7.58 1.84 4.32
CA ARG A 200 8.47 2.98 4.03
C ARG A 200 9.19 2.86 2.69
N ARG A 201 9.46 1.63 2.23
CA ARG A 201 10.25 1.33 1.03
C ARG A 201 9.48 0.48 0.06
N ARG A 202 9.66 0.69 -1.23
CA ARG A 202 9.05 -0.11 -2.30
C ARG A 202 9.99 -0.33 -3.49
N SER A 203 9.62 -1.29 -4.33
CA SER A 203 10.15 -1.41 -5.69
C SER A 203 9.58 -0.34 -6.62
N ASN A 204 10.04 -0.31 -7.87
CA ASN A 204 9.31 0.32 -8.96
C ASN A 204 7.94 -0.36 -9.18
N VAL A 205 7.01 0.36 -9.81
CA VAL A 205 5.71 -0.15 -10.24
C VAL A 205 5.82 -0.67 -11.68
N ILE A 206 5.42 -1.92 -11.89
CA ILE A 206 5.34 -2.55 -13.23
C ILE A 206 3.89 -2.88 -13.58
N VAL A 207 3.53 -2.79 -14.86
CA VAL A 207 2.14 -2.96 -15.34
C VAL A 207 2.08 -4.02 -16.44
N GLY A 208 0.98 -4.76 -16.47
CA GLY A 208 0.66 -5.71 -17.53
C GLY A 208 -0.85 -5.84 -17.74
N ASN A 209 -1.24 -6.59 -18.76
CA ASN A 209 -2.64 -6.94 -18.99
C ASN A 209 -2.95 -8.27 -18.30
N TRP A 210 -4.04 -8.31 -17.54
CA TRP A 210 -4.51 -9.50 -16.86
C TRP A 210 -5.89 -9.91 -17.39
N SER A 211 -6.01 -11.19 -17.78
CA SER A 211 -7.25 -11.85 -18.14
C SER A 211 -7.50 -13.03 -17.21
N ARG A 212 -8.69 -13.07 -16.61
CA ARG A 212 -9.18 -14.15 -15.72
C ARG A 212 -10.10 -15.12 -16.45
#